data_AF-A0A829PVG0-F1
#
_entry.id   AF-A0A829PVG0-F1
#
_cell.length_a   1.000
_cell.length_b   1.000
_cell.length_c   1.000
_cell.angle_alpha   90.00
_cell.angle_beta   90.00
_cell.angle_gamma   90.00
#
_symmetry.space_group_name_H-M   'P 1'
#
loop_
_entity.id
_entity.type
_entity.pdbx_description
1 polymer ?
#
loop_
_entity_poly.entity_id
_entity_poly.type
_entity_poly.pdbx_seq_one_letter_code
_entity_poly.pdbx_strand_id
1 'polypeptide(L)'
;MSESGELLDAQRSYLRYRDDMAVAPPGEEEVIDRIIRVLHKNNERAYQKYRHGVRDAHAKSHAVLRGELTVYPDLEPELRQGMFATPGTYPVVVRLSSTSGALRSDKVRGVRGLGIKVLGVDGPRTLPDDDATTQDFVMVTHREFLFADAREYLRKGMPTAWLIARLSDTALAGGAGCSALSRNVYRVLGFRFPKR
;
A
#
# COMPACT_ATOMS: atom_id res chain seq x y z
N MET A 1 22.14 -18.18 13.90
CA MET A 1 22.15 -18.12 12.42
C MET A 1 21.20 -19.21 11.97
N SER A 2 20.01 -18.84 11.48
CA SER A 2 18.85 -19.73 11.38
C SER A 2 18.77 -20.35 9.99
N GLU A 3 18.94 -21.67 9.92
CA GLU A 3 18.71 -22.59 8.78
C GLU A 3 17.28 -22.51 8.17
N SER A 4 16.41 -21.63 8.68
CA SER A 4 15.04 -21.45 8.20
C SER A 4 14.91 -20.63 6.90
N GLY A 5 16.00 -20.03 6.41
CA GLY A 5 16.02 -19.25 5.17
C GLY A 5 16.21 -20.12 3.91
N GLU A 6 17.07 -21.13 3.98
CA GLU A 6 17.45 -21.98 2.83
C GLU A 6 16.33 -22.91 2.36
N LEU A 7 15.39 -23.29 3.23
CA LEU A 7 14.32 -24.23 2.89
C LEU A 7 13.16 -23.61 2.08
N LEU A 8 13.13 -22.28 1.88
CA LEU A 8 12.07 -21.60 1.12
C LEU A 8 12.44 -21.29 -0.34
N ASP A 9 13.69 -21.48 -0.76
CA ASP A 9 14.17 -21.08 -2.09
C ASP A 9 14.15 -22.20 -3.14
N ALA A 10 14.30 -23.47 -2.76
CA ALA A 10 14.43 -24.58 -3.71
C ALA A 10 13.18 -24.88 -4.57
N GLN A 11 12.08 -24.14 -4.40
CA GLN A 11 10.80 -24.42 -5.07
C GLN A 11 10.11 -23.18 -5.67
N ARG A 12 10.77 -22.02 -5.72
CA ARG A 12 10.20 -20.81 -6.31
C ARG A 12 10.34 -20.82 -7.83
N SER A 13 9.29 -21.20 -8.54
CA SER A 13 9.20 -20.92 -9.98
C SER A 13 8.78 -19.46 -10.17
N TYR A 14 9.71 -18.59 -10.58
CA TYR A 14 9.36 -17.23 -10.99
C TYR A 14 8.55 -17.28 -12.29
N LEU A 15 7.45 -16.52 -12.33
CA LEU A 15 6.65 -16.39 -13.55
C LEU A 15 7.24 -15.30 -14.43
N ARG A 16 7.53 -15.63 -15.69
CA ARG A 16 7.92 -14.64 -16.69
C ARG A 16 6.74 -13.73 -17.00
N TYR A 17 6.95 -12.42 -16.91
CA TYR A 17 5.97 -11.43 -17.33
C TYR A 17 5.60 -11.61 -18.80
N ARG A 18 4.33 -11.35 -19.10
CA ARG A 18 3.75 -11.33 -20.45
C ARG A 18 2.68 -10.25 -20.47
N ASP A 19 2.53 -9.57 -21.60
CA ASP A 19 1.59 -8.44 -21.71
C ASP A 19 0.12 -8.85 -21.50
N ASP A 20 -0.23 -10.11 -21.77
CA ASP A 20 -1.56 -10.66 -21.49
C ASP A 20 -1.91 -10.65 -19.98
N MET A 21 -0.91 -10.58 -19.09
CA MET A 21 -1.11 -10.50 -17.64
C MET A 21 -1.53 -9.11 -17.15
N ALA A 22 -1.30 -8.06 -17.96
CA ALA A 22 -1.59 -6.66 -17.61
C ALA A 22 -2.91 -6.16 -18.23
N VAL A 23 -3.74 -7.05 -18.78
CA VAL A 23 -5.02 -6.70 -19.40
C VAL A 23 -6.06 -6.37 -18.33
N ALA A 24 -6.53 -5.13 -18.34
CA ALA A 24 -7.61 -4.68 -17.45
C ALA A 24 -8.89 -5.51 -17.67
N PRO A 25 -9.57 -5.97 -16.61
CA PRO A 25 -10.87 -6.63 -16.73
C PRO A 25 -11.92 -5.73 -17.40
N PRO A 26 -12.92 -6.30 -18.09
CA PRO A 26 -14.01 -5.52 -18.68
C PRO A 26 -14.73 -4.64 -17.65
N GLY A 27 -14.89 -3.36 -17.99
CA GLY A 27 -15.55 -2.34 -17.16
C GLY A 27 -14.75 -1.90 -15.94
N GLU A 28 -13.45 -2.18 -15.88
CA GLU A 28 -12.59 -1.69 -14.79
C GLU A 28 -12.47 -0.16 -14.80
N GLU A 29 -12.41 0.47 -15.97
CA GLU A 29 -12.34 1.94 -16.11
C GLU A 29 -13.55 2.63 -15.44
N GLU A 30 -14.77 2.15 -15.68
CA GLU A 30 -15.97 2.67 -15.03
C GLU A 30 -15.93 2.48 -13.50
N VAL A 31 -15.34 1.38 -13.03
CA VAL A 31 -15.15 1.11 -11.60
C VAL A 31 -14.14 2.08 -11.01
N ILE A 32 -13.01 2.32 -11.70
CA ILE A 32 -11.98 3.30 -11.30
C ILE A 32 -12.60 4.69 -11.22
N ASP A 33 -13.39 5.11 -12.21
CA ASP A 33 -14.12 6.37 -12.21
C ASP A 33 -15.04 6.54 -11.00
N ARG A 34 -15.74 5.47 -10.62
CA ARG A 34 -16.59 5.47 -9.43
C ARG A 34 -15.76 5.59 -8.16
N ILE A 35 -14.61 4.92 -8.09
CA ILE A 35 -13.66 5.03 -6.98
C ILE A 35 -13.17 6.48 -6.87
N ILE A 36 -12.72 7.08 -7.97
CA ILE A 36 -12.27 8.48 -8.02
C ILE A 36 -13.34 9.42 -7.47
N ARG A 37 -14.61 9.25 -7.88
CA ARG A 37 -15.73 10.05 -7.35
C ARG A 37 -15.92 9.91 -5.84
N VAL A 38 -15.73 8.71 -5.28
CA VAL A 38 -15.83 8.49 -3.83
C VAL A 38 -14.65 9.13 -3.08
N LEU A 39 -13.44 8.91 -3.56
CA LEU A 39 -12.21 9.46 -2.99
C LEU A 39 -12.22 11.00 -3.03
N HIS A 40 -12.69 11.58 -4.13
CA HIS A 40 -12.80 13.03 -4.25
C HIS A 40 -13.74 13.63 -3.18
N LYS A 41 -14.92 13.05 -2.97
CA LYS A 41 -15.87 13.48 -1.93
C LYS A 41 -15.33 13.34 -0.50
N ASN A 42 -14.47 12.35 -0.27
CA ASN A 42 -13.78 12.19 1.00
C ASN A 42 -12.73 13.28 1.21
N ASN A 43 -11.93 13.60 0.18
CA ASN A 43 -10.98 14.71 0.20
C ASN A 43 -11.66 16.07 0.43
N GLU A 44 -12.79 16.35 -0.22
CA GLU A 44 -13.55 17.60 0.01
C GLU A 44 -13.99 17.73 1.47
N ARG A 45 -14.49 16.65 2.08
CA ARG A 45 -14.86 16.63 3.50
C ARG A 45 -13.65 16.79 4.42
N ALA A 46 -12.56 16.11 4.10
CA ALA A 46 -11.31 16.23 4.85
C ALA A 46 -10.80 17.68 4.80
N TYR A 47 -10.86 18.34 3.63
CA TYR A 47 -10.52 19.74 3.47
C TYR A 47 -11.44 20.66 4.29
N GLN A 48 -12.76 20.43 4.28
CA GLN A 48 -13.70 21.19 5.11
C GLN A 48 -13.39 21.07 6.61
N LYS A 49 -12.96 19.88 7.06
CA LYS A 49 -12.63 19.60 8.47
C LYS A 49 -11.26 20.14 8.88
N TYR A 50 -10.22 19.85 8.10
CA TYR A 50 -8.82 20.13 8.44
C TYR A 50 -8.31 21.45 7.88
N ARG A 51 -9.07 22.10 7.00
CA ARG A 51 -8.73 23.34 6.28
C ARG A 51 -7.45 23.24 5.45
N HIS A 52 -7.02 22.01 5.14
CA HIS A 52 -5.83 21.69 4.36
C HIS A 52 -6.09 20.45 3.50
N GLY A 53 -5.42 20.38 2.34
CA GLY A 53 -5.41 19.18 1.52
C GLY A 53 -4.62 18.08 2.23
N VAL A 54 -5.27 16.97 2.54
CA VAL A 54 -4.63 15.75 3.05
C VAL A 54 -4.83 14.62 2.06
N ARG A 55 -4.02 13.57 2.15
CA ARG A 55 -4.19 12.38 1.32
C ARG A 55 -5.47 11.62 1.73
N ASP A 56 -6.22 11.11 0.77
CA ASP A 56 -7.46 10.34 1.04
C ASP A 56 -7.19 9.06 1.84
N ALA A 57 -6.05 8.42 1.59
CA ALA A 57 -5.52 7.33 2.39
C ALA A 57 -4.11 7.70 2.83
N HIS A 58 -3.65 7.09 3.92
CA HIS A 58 -2.33 7.40 4.46
C HIS A 58 -2.17 8.88 4.85
N ALA A 59 -3.23 9.50 5.37
CA ALA A 59 -3.30 10.95 5.59
C ALA A 59 -2.21 11.46 6.55
N LYS A 60 -2.04 10.77 7.68
CA LYS A 60 -1.05 11.16 8.69
C LYS A 60 0.34 10.61 8.34
N SER A 61 1.29 11.52 8.14
CA SER A 61 2.72 11.21 8.09
C SER A 61 3.28 11.07 9.50
N HIS A 62 4.17 10.10 9.71
CA HIS A 62 4.97 9.96 10.94
C HIS A 62 6.38 10.51 10.75
N ALA A 63 6.95 10.28 9.57
CA ALA A 63 8.27 10.76 9.21
C ALA A 63 8.40 10.92 7.70
N VAL A 64 9.21 11.89 7.30
CA VAL A 64 9.80 11.99 5.96
C VAL A 64 11.31 11.98 6.17
N LEU A 65 11.96 10.96 5.62
CA LEU A 65 13.36 10.66 5.88
C LEU A 65 14.13 10.73 4.56
N ARG A 66 15.39 11.17 4.65
CA ARG A 66 16.37 11.04 3.57
C ARG A 66 17.29 9.87 3.92
N GLY A 67 17.65 9.06 2.94
CA GLY A 67 18.58 7.97 3.13
C GLY A 67 19.15 7.50 1.81
N GLU A 68 19.68 6.28 1.82
CA GLU A 68 20.25 5.61 0.67
C GLU A 68 19.72 4.18 0.55
N LEU A 69 19.60 3.68 -0.68
CA LEU A 69 19.29 2.29 -0.99
C LEU A 69 20.45 1.72 -1.79
N THR A 70 21.05 0.63 -1.29
CA THR A 70 22.15 -0.07 -1.95
C THR A 70 21.64 -1.33 -2.63
N VAL A 71 21.89 -1.41 -3.93
CA VAL A 71 21.78 -2.64 -4.74
C VAL A 71 23.13 -3.33 -4.66
N TYR A 72 23.16 -4.50 -4.03
CA TYR A 72 24.39 -5.27 -3.86
C TYR A 72 24.90 -5.85 -5.19
N PRO A 73 26.22 -6.07 -5.32
CA PRO A 73 26.74 -6.93 -6.37
C PRO A 73 26.19 -8.36 -6.22
N ASP A 74 26.26 -9.13 -7.31
CA ASP A 74 26.02 -10.58 -7.30
C ASP A 74 24.61 -11.02 -6.89
N LEU A 75 23.60 -10.18 -7.13
CA LEU A 75 22.20 -10.63 -7.10
C LEU A 75 21.98 -11.77 -8.10
N GLU A 76 21.11 -12.72 -7.76
CA GLU A 76 20.72 -13.80 -8.67
C GLU A 76 20.16 -13.23 -9.99
N PRO A 77 20.40 -13.89 -11.14
CA PRO A 77 19.98 -13.38 -12.45
C PRO A 77 18.49 -12.99 -12.51
N GLU A 78 17.61 -13.74 -11.86
CA GLU A 78 16.18 -13.47 -11.75
C GLU A 78 15.83 -12.21 -10.95
N LEU A 79 16.68 -11.77 -10.03
CA LEU A 79 16.46 -10.57 -9.21
C LEU A 79 17.10 -9.31 -9.82
N ARG A 80 18.00 -9.49 -10.80
CA ARG A 80 18.72 -8.42 -11.49
C ARG A 80 17.90 -7.77 -12.61
N GLN A 81 16.78 -7.16 -12.25
CA GLN A 81 15.86 -6.55 -13.21
C GLN A 81 15.62 -5.07 -12.93
N GLY A 82 15.42 -4.27 -13.98
CA GLY A 82 15.17 -2.83 -13.86
C GLY A 82 16.28 -2.12 -13.08
N MET A 83 15.90 -1.36 -12.04
CA MET A 83 16.87 -0.66 -11.18
C MET A 83 17.82 -1.58 -10.41
N PHE A 84 17.51 -2.88 -10.29
CA PHE A 84 18.35 -3.86 -9.60
C PHE A 84 19.36 -4.54 -10.53
N ALA A 85 19.33 -4.27 -11.84
CA ALA A 85 20.23 -4.90 -12.81
C ALA A 85 21.70 -4.50 -12.62
N THR A 86 21.93 -3.27 -12.15
CA THR A 86 23.24 -2.66 -11.94
C THR A 86 23.45 -2.40 -10.44
N PRO A 87 24.52 -2.94 -9.82
CA PRO A 87 24.87 -2.62 -8.45
C PRO A 87 25.16 -1.13 -8.27
N GLY A 88 24.78 -0.56 -7.12
CA GLY A 88 24.94 0.86 -6.87
C GLY A 88 24.20 1.35 -5.64
N THR A 89 24.46 2.59 -5.25
CA THR A 89 23.77 3.25 -4.14
C THR A 89 22.97 4.43 -4.67
N TYR A 90 21.67 4.45 -4.33
CA TYR A 90 20.73 5.45 -4.79
C TYR A 90 20.24 6.31 -3.63
N PRO A 91 20.15 7.64 -3.78
CA PRO A 91 19.50 8.48 -2.79
C PRO A 91 18.00 8.18 -2.75
N VAL A 92 17.43 8.13 -1.55
CA VAL A 92 16.00 7.86 -1.35
C VAL A 92 15.32 8.91 -0.46
N VAL A 93 14.04 9.12 -0.72
CA VAL A 93 13.11 9.79 0.18
C VAL A 93 12.10 8.77 0.68
N VAL A 94 12.02 8.60 2.00
CA VAL A 94 11.17 7.61 2.65
C VAL A 94 10.05 8.30 3.43
N ARG A 95 8.84 7.77 3.35
CA ARG A 95 7.68 8.24 4.11
C ARG A 95 7.04 7.13 4.92
N LEU A 96 6.92 7.36 6.23
CA LEU A 96 6.14 6.53 7.15
C LEU A 96 4.77 7.14 7.40
N SER A 97 3.72 6.33 7.45
CA SER A 97 2.34 6.82 7.59
C SER A 97 1.38 5.83 8.24
N SER A 98 0.21 6.33 8.67
CA SER A 98 -0.94 5.48 9.08
C SER A 98 -1.98 5.44 7.97
N THR A 99 -2.46 4.25 7.58
CA THR A 99 -3.33 4.02 6.40
C THR A 99 -4.64 4.80 6.37
N SER A 100 -5.19 5.19 7.53
CA SER A 100 -6.43 5.98 7.62
C SER A 100 -6.39 7.26 6.79
N GLY A 101 -7.51 7.60 6.16
CA GLY A 101 -7.76 8.89 5.50
C GLY A 101 -8.04 10.06 6.43
N ALA A 102 -8.35 9.77 7.69
CA ALA A 102 -8.43 10.77 8.74
C ALA A 102 -7.08 10.88 9.48
N LEU A 103 -6.77 12.09 9.96
CA LEU A 103 -5.69 12.33 10.92
C LEU A 103 -6.08 11.74 12.28
N ARG A 104 -5.34 10.71 12.74
CA ARG A 104 -5.65 9.89 13.93
C ARG A 104 -4.49 9.86 14.92
N SER A 105 -4.77 9.47 16.16
CA SER A 105 -3.73 9.11 17.13
C SER A 105 -2.96 7.87 16.66
N ASP A 106 -1.66 7.81 16.94
CA ASP A 106 -0.81 6.66 16.59
C ASP A 106 -1.08 5.43 17.45
N LYS A 107 -1.78 5.64 18.57
CA LYS A 107 -2.27 4.58 19.46
C LYS A 107 -3.39 3.76 18.83
N VAL A 108 -4.06 4.28 17.78
CA VAL A 108 -5.09 3.54 17.06
C VAL A 108 -4.44 2.42 16.26
N ARG A 109 -4.80 1.17 16.56
CA ARG A 109 -4.32 -0.01 15.84
C ARG A 109 -4.73 0.06 14.38
N GLY A 110 -3.84 -0.36 13.50
CA GLY A 110 -4.13 -0.43 12.07
C GLY A 110 -2.88 -0.64 11.25
N VAL A 111 -3.07 -0.76 9.93
CA VAL A 111 -1.99 -0.88 8.96
C VAL A 111 -1.15 0.41 8.93
N ARG A 112 0.15 0.27 8.72
CA ARG A 112 1.08 1.38 8.51
C ARG A 112 1.65 1.31 7.10
N GLY A 113 1.93 2.46 6.51
CA GLY A 113 2.52 2.57 5.18
C GLY A 113 4.00 2.95 5.23
N LEU A 114 4.75 2.40 4.27
CA LEU A 114 6.13 2.73 3.95
C LEU A 114 6.18 3.04 2.46
N GLY A 115 6.41 4.30 2.11
CA GLY A 115 6.72 4.70 0.74
C GLY A 115 8.22 4.97 0.61
N ILE A 116 8.87 4.41 -0.40
CA ILE A 116 10.27 4.69 -0.72
C ILE A 116 10.30 5.24 -2.14
N LYS A 117 10.75 6.47 -2.31
CA LYS A 117 11.06 7.05 -3.62
C LYS A 117 12.56 6.98 -3.83
N VAL A 118 12.98 6.21 -4.82
CA VAL A 118 14.37 6.11 -5.27
C VAL A 118 14.59 7.12 -6.37
N LEU A 119 15.66 7.91 -6.24
CA LEU A 119 16.02 8.95 -7.19
C LEU A 119 17.17 8.50 -8.09
N GLY A 120 17.24 9.04 -9.31
CA GLY A 120 18.29 8.72 -10.28
C GLY A 120 18.15 7.32 -10.87
N VAL A 121 16.91 6.84 -11.03
CA VAL A 121 16.62 5.56 -11.67
C VAL A 121 16.25 5.83 -13.12
N ASP A 122 17.19 5.52 -14.02
CA ASP A 122 17.01 5.65 -15.47
C ASP A 122 16.48 4.34 -16.07
N GLY A 123 15.84 4.43 -17.25
CA GLY A 123 15.42 3.28 -18.03
C GLY A 123 14.02 3.42 -18.62
N PRO A 124 13.56 2.38 -19.36
CA PRO A 124 12.22 2.37 -19.95
C PRO A 124 11.12 2.55 -18.91
N ARG A 125 10.07 3.29 -19.26
CA ARG A 125 8.94 3.60 -18.39
C ARG A 125 7.68 2.87 -18.86
N THR A 126 6.78 2.58 -17.92
CA THR A 126 5.52 1.89 -18.22
C THR A 126 4.57 2.77 -19.04
N LEU A 127 4.54 4.07 -18.76
CA LEU A 127 3.71 5.02 -19.48
C LEU A 127 4.54 5.69 -20.58
N PRO A 128 3.99 5.87 -21.80
CA PRO A 128 4.72 6.46 -22.93
C PRO A 128 5.29 7.86 -22.67
N ASP A 129 4.59 8.66 -21.85
CA ASP A 129 4.91 10.05 -21.58
C ASP A 129 5.48 10.26 -20.16
N ASP A 130 5.94 9.19 -19.49
CA ASP A 130 6.64 9.29 -18.22
C ASP A 130 8.14 9.52 -18.46
N ASP A 131 8.65 10.67 -18.04
CA ASP A 131 10.06 11.05 -18.09
C ASP A 131 10.74 11.01 -16.70
N ALA A 132 10.06 10.45 -15.70
CA ALA A 132 10.57 10.45 -14.34
C ALA A 132 11.79 9.53 -14.18
N THR A 133 12.86 10.10 -13.63
CA THR A 133 14.08 9.37 -13.23
C THR A 133 13.95 8.80 -11.81
N THR A 134 12.79 8.22 -11.48
CA THR A 134 12.48 7.70 -10.14
C THR A 134 11.80 6.34 -10.17
N GLN A 135 11.98 5.57 -9.11
CA GLN A 135 11.22 4.34 -8.83
C GLN A 135 10.59 4.44 -7.45
N ASP A 136 9.28 4.23 -7.38
CA ASP A 136 8.54 4.27 -6.13
C ASP A 136 8.18 2.85 -5.67
N PHE A 137 8.47 2.53 -4.41
CA PHE A 137 7.97 1.36 -3.72
C PHE A 137 6.92 1.78 -2.72
N VAL A 138 5.66 1.41 -2.97
CA VAL A 138 4.52 1.74 -2.12
C VAL A 138 4.11 0.49 -1.34
N MET A 139 4.44 0.46 -0.05
CA MET A 139 4.27 -0.71 0.79
C MET A 139 3.42 -0.43 2.01
N VAL A 140 2.90 -1.50 2.60
CA VAL A 140 2.19 -1.49 3.87
C VAL A 140 2.68 -2.63 4.76
N THR A 141 2.45 -2.53 6.06
CA THR A 141 2.82 -3.58 7.03
C THR A 141 1.97 -4.85 6.93
N HIS A 142 0.92 -4.86 6.09
CA HIS A 142 0.10 -6.05 5.89
C HIS A 142 0.67 -6.89 4.74
N ARG A 143 0.65 -8.22 4.89
CA ARG A 143 1.26 -9.16 3.94
C ARG A 143 0.55 -9.17 2.58
N GLU A 144 -0.76 -8.96 2.59
CA GLU A 144 -1.63 -9.12 1.41
C GLU A 144 -2.54 -7.90 1.28
N PHE A 145 -2.93 -7.57 0.05
CA PHE A 145 -4.00 -6.60 -0.15
C PHE A 145 -5.35 -7.25 0.14
N LEU A 146 -6.27 -6.52 0.76
CA LEU A 146 -7.52 -7.10 1.30
C LEU A 146 -8.61 -7.34 0.24
N PHE A 147 -8.37 -6.88 -0.98
CA PHE A 147 -9.32 -6.90 -2.08
C PHE A 147 -8.61 -7.49 -3.30
N ALA A 148 -9.27 -8.39 -4.02
CA ALA A 148 -8.68 -9.06 -5.16
C ALA A 148 -8.55 -8.15 -6.40
N ASP A 149 -9.46 -7.19 -6.56
CA ASP A 149 -9.52 -6.29 -7.71
C ASP A 149 -10.16 -4.93 -7.36
N ALA A 150 -10.18 -4.00 -8.32
CA ALA A 150 -10.78 -2.68 -8.16
C ALA A 150 -12.29 -2.74 -7.86
N ARG A 151 -13.01 -3.73 -8.41
CA ARG A 151 -14.46 -3.87 -8.23
C ARG A 151 -14.80 -4.30 -6.81
N GLU A 152 -14.04 -5.22 -6.25
CA GLU A 152 -14.15 -5.63 -4.86
C GLU A 152 -13.74 -4.49 -3.93
N TYR A 153 -12.68 -3.75 -4.27
CA TYR A 153 -12.28 -2.57 -3.50
C TYR A 153 -13.39 -1.51 -3.47
N LEU A 154 -14.05 -1.23 -4.61
CA LEU A 154 -15.20 -0.33 -4.66
C LEU A 154 -16.38 -0.84 -3.82
N ARG A 155 -16.69 -2.14 -3.89
CA ARG A 155 -17.88 -2.72 -3.23
C ARG A 155 -17.70 -2.90 -1.73
N LYS A 156 -16.54 -3.36 -1.28
CA LYS A 156 -16.26 -3.70 0.12
C LYS A 156 -15.38 -2.66 0.80
N GLY A 157 -14.30 -2.25 0.15
CA GLY A 157 -13.30 -1.34 0.73
C GLY A 157 -13.82 0.08 0.93
N MET A 158 -14.40 0.69 -0.10
CA MET A 158 -14.87 2.08 -0.05
C MET A 158 -15.91 2.34 1.06
N PRO A 159 -16.97 1.54 1.24
CA PRO A 159 -17.92 1.74 2.32
C PRO A 159 -17.29 1.59 3.71
N THR A 160 -16.38 0.62 3.89
CA THR A 160 -15.67 0.43 5.15
C THR A 160 -14.73 1.59 5.47
N ALA A 161 -13.95 2.05 4.49
CA ALA A 161 -13.07 3.21 4.65
C ALA A 161 -13.88 4.47 4.98
N TRP A 162 -15.01 4.68 4.28
CA TRP A 162 -15.94 5.78 4.54
C TRP A 162 -16.47 5.77 5.98
N LEU A 163 -16.85 4.59 6.50
CA LEU A 163 -17.35 4.44 7.86
C LEU A 163 -16.24 4.73 8.88
N ILE A 164 -15.07 4.09 8.73
CA ILE A 164 -13.93 4.24 9.66
C ILE A 164 -13.43 5.69 9.71
N ALA A 165 -13.44 6.41 8.58
CA ALA A 165 -13.05 7.82 8.54
C ALA A 165 -13.97 8.73 9.37
N ARG A 166 -15.20 8.30 9.68
CA ARG A 166 -16.21 9.07 10.43
C ARG A 166 -16.32 8.70 11.91
N LEU A 167 -15.80 7.55 12.31
CA LEU A 167 -15.79 7.14 13.72
C LEU A 167 -14.78 7.97 14.53
N SER A 168 -15.00 8.16 15.83
CA SER A 168 -13.99 8.78 16.72
C SER A 168 -12.88 7.78 17.06
N ASP A 169 -11.73 8.27 17.52
CA ASP A 169 -10.63 7.42 17.99
C ASP A 169 -11.09 6.55 19.17
N THR A 170 -11.96 7.08 20.04
CA THR A 170 -12.58 6.33 21.15
C THR A 170 -13.53 5.25 20.67
N ALA A 171 -14.33 5.48 19.62
CA ALA A 171 -15.20 4.45 19.06
C ALA A 171 -14.40 3.32 18.41
N LEU A 172 -13.29 3.66 17.74
CA LEU A 172 -12.38 2.68 17.15
C LEU A 172 -11.61 1.90 18.23
N ALA A 173 -11.22 2.56 19.32
CA ALA A 173 -10.59 1.91 20.48
C ALA A 173 -11.58 1.03 21.26
N GLY A 174 -12.82 1.50 21.45
CA GLY A 174 -13.90 0.79 22.16
C GLY A 174 -14.42 -0.43 21.41
N GLY A 175 -14.29 -0.47 20.09
CA GLY A 175 -14.51 -1.68 19.27
C GLY A 175 -13.54 -2.83 19.60
N ALA A 176 -12.43 -2.55 20.29
CA ALA A 176 -11.54 -3.58 20.84
C ALA A 176 -12.06 -4.17 22.18
N GLY A 177 -13.02 -3.51 22.85
CA GLY A 177 -13.60 -3.92 24.13
C GLY A 177 -14.95 -4.66 24.04
N CYS A 178 -15.67 -4.56 22.92
CA CYS A 178 -16.89 -5.36 22.66
C CYS A 178 -16.56 -6.51 21.69
N SER A 179 -16.33 -7.70 22.24
CA SER A 179 -15.92 -8.94 21.58
C SER A 179 -16.93 -9.55 20.59
N ALA A 180 -17.98 -8.83 20.19
CA ALA A 180 -18.97 -9.30 19.21
C ALA A 180 -18.82 -8.66 17.82
N LEU A 181 -18.21 -7.47 17.70
CA LEU A 181 -18.07 -6.74 16.42
C LEU A 181 -16.67 -6.84 15.79
N SER A 182 -15.67 -7.32 16.53
CA SER A 182 -14.26 -7.39 16.08
C SER A 182 -13.86 -8.71 15.41
N ARG A 183 -14.75 -9.71 15.33
CA ARG A 183 -14.46 -10.95 14.58
C ARG A 183 -15.15 -10.98 13.22
N ASN A 184 -16.41 -10.56 13.12
CA ASN A 184 -17.13 -10.62 11.85
C ASN A 184 -16.68 -9.54 10.86
N VAL A 185 -16.36 -8.32 11.30
CA VAL A 185 -15.82 -7.28 10.40
C VAL A 185 -14.45 -7.69 9.86
N TYR A 186 -13.57 -8.22 10.71
CA TYR A 186 -12.24 -8.66 10.29
C TYR A 186 -12.24 -9.97 9.48
N ARG A 187 -13.22 -10.85 9.70
CA ARG A 187 -13.45 -12.08 8.91
C ARG A 187 -14.08 -11.78 7.55
N VAL A 188 -14.95 -10.77 7.45
CA VAL A 188 -15.47 -10.23 6.18
C VAL A 188 -14.37 -9.49 5.40
N LEU A 189 -13.36 -8.96 6.10
CA LEU A 189 -12.17 -8.29 5.54
C LEU A 189 -10.97 -9.22 5.32
N GLY A 190 -11.11 -10.55 5.39
CA GLY A 190 -10.06 -11.51 5.03
C GLY A 190 -8.86 -11.60 5.99
N PHE A 191 -8.84 -10.87 7.11
CA PHE A 191 -7.73 -10.92 8.07
C PHE A 191 -7.76 -12.21 8.89
N ARG A 192 -6.82 -13.13 8.61
CA ARG A 192 -6.55 -14.29 9.47
C ARG A 192 -5.38 -13.93 10.39
N PHE A 193 -5.66 -13.73 11.68
CA PHE A 193 -4.61 -13.53 12.67
C PHE A 193 -3.83 -14.84 12.86
N PRO A 194 -2.48 -14.81 12.95
CA PRO A 194 -1.72 -15.97 13.37
C PRO A 194 -2.19 -16.41 14.76
N LYS A 195 -2.37 -17.72 14.94
CA LYS A 195 -2.58 -18.29 16.28
C LYS A 195 -1.31 -18.01 17.10
N ARG A 196 -1.49 -17.54 18.33
CA ARG A 196 -0.40 -17.49 19.31
C ARG A 196 0.14 -18.89 19.55
#